data_AF-L1N7D5-F1
#
_entry.id   AF-L1N7D5-F1
#
_cell.length_a   1.000
_cell.length_b   1.000
_cell.length_c   1.000
_cell.angle_alpha   90.00
_cell.angle_beta   90.00
_cell.angle_gamma   90.00
#
_symmetry.space_group_name_H-M   'P 1'
#
loop_
_entity.id
_entity.type
_entity.pdbx_description
1 polymer ?
#
loop_
_entity_poly.entity_id
_entity_poly.type
_entity_poly.pdbx_seq_one_letter_code
_entity_poly.pdbx_strand_id
1 'polypeptide(L)'
;METIDFQQRVNRKIQLNKTYSDFPKAEDYGITESELSDYLFDKQAILDSEGSPRSQYTVAGILIVLPVIVISAFSEKDLPWGRWSLFVGLGIGLALAGCVKYLIKLLIRIRLKRMTNTKIDDYIHAVLNYQSK
;
A
#
# COMPACT_ATOMS: atom_id res chain seq x y z
N MET A 1 4.36 3.26 17.15
CA MET A 1 5.27 2.24 16.61
C MET A 1 5.56 2.67 15.19
N GLU A 2 6.63 3.42 14.96
CA GLU A 2 7.07 3.78 13.60
C GLU A 2 7.34 2.48 12.86
N THR A 3 6.53 2.19 11.85
CA THR A 3 6.82 1.12 10.92
C THR A 3 8.06 1.54 10.16
N ILE A 4 9.22 0.96 10.49
CA ILE A 4 10.46 1.23 9.76
C ILE A 4 10.18 1.02 8.28
N ASP A 5 10.38 2.07 7.48
CA ASP A 5 10.17 2.05 6.03
C ASP A 5 10.96 0.91 5.40
N PHE A 6 10.41 0.30 4.34
CA PHE A 6 10.99 -0.85 3.68
C PHE A 6 12.44 -0.57 3.25
N GLN A 7 12.69 0.61 2.67
CA GLN A 7 14.03 1.07 2.31
C GLN A 7 14.97 1.09 3.52
N GLN A 8 14.56 1.71 4.63
CA GLN A 8 15.39 1.83 5.83
C GLN A 8 15.67 0.45 6.46
N ARG A 9 14.70 -0.48 6.40
CA ARG A 9 14.89 -1.86 6.85
C ARG A 9 15.96 -2.59 6.05
N VAL A 10 15.94 -2.48 4.72
CA VAL A 10 16.94 -3.11 3.84
C VAL A 10 18.31 -2.47 4.05
N ASN A 11 18.39 -1.13 4.01
CA ASN A 11 19.66 -0.41 4.18
C ASN A 11 20.32 -0.69 5.54
N ARG A 12 19.53 -0.74 6.62
CA ARG A 12 20.04 -1.09 7.94
C ARG A 12 20.62 -2.52 7.97
N LYS A 13 19.94 -3.48 7.34
CA LYS A 13 20.43 -4.87 7.22
C LYS A 13 21.76 -4.94 6.49
N ILE A 14 21.90 -4.23 5.38
CA ILE A 14 23.15 -4.14 4.62
C ILE A 14 24.25 -3.51 5.48
N GLN A 15 24.00 -2.35 6.09
CA GLN A 15 25.02 -1.66 6.88
C GLN A 15 25.54 -2.49 8.07
N LEU A 16 24.66 -3.25 8.72
CA LEU A 16 25.03 -4.10 9.86
C LEU A 16 25.84 -5.33 9.47
N ASN A 17 25.66 -5.84 8.24
CA ASN A 17 26.24 -7.13 7.84
C ASN A 17 27.25 -7.04 6.70
N LYS A 18 27.43 -5.89 6.05
CA LYS A 18 28.36 -5.69 4.92
C LYS A 18 29.82 -6.05 5.20
N THR A 19 30.21 -6.08 6.48
CA THR A 19 31.58 -6.41 6.92
C THR A 19 31.84 -7.91 6.94
N TYR A 20 30.79 -8.74 6.94
CA TYR A 20 30.93 -10.20 6.90
C TYR A 20 31.25 -10.67 5.47
N SER A 21 32.22 -11.58 5.34
CA SER A 21 32.69 -12.06 4.03
C SER A 21 31.70 -12.97 3.32
N ASP A 22 30.77 -13.58 4.05
CA ASP A 22 29.67 -14.42 3.58
C ASP A 22 28.38 -13.62 3.31
N PHE A 23 28.37 -12.32 3.56
CA PHE A 23 27.21 -11.47 3.28
C PHE A 23 27.01 -11.28 1.76
N PRO A 24 25.78 -11.38 1.23
CA PRO A 24 25.50 -11.16 -0.19
C PRO A 24 25.92 -9.76 -0.64
N LYS A 25 26.72 -9.67 -1.69
CA LYS A 25 27.13 -8.38 -2.28
C LYS A 25 26.29 -8.06 -3.51
N ALA A 26 26.02 -6.78 -3.75
CA ALA A 26 25.19 -6.36 -4.89
C ALA A 26 25.87 -6.71 -6.23
N GLU A 27 27.20 -6.66 -6.24
CA GLU A 27 28.04 -6.98 -7.40
C GLU A 27 27.90 -8.45 -7.83
N ASP A 28 27.69 -9.37 -6.89
CA ASP A 28 27.51 -10.81 -7.18
C ASP A 28 26.21 -11.07 -7.98
N TYR A 29 25.26 -10.14 -7.92
CA TYR A 29 23.99 -10.19 -8.64
C TYR A 29 24.00 -9.29 -9.89
N GLY A 30 25.14 -8.64 -10.18
CA GLY A 30 25.31 -7.73 -11.31
C GLY A 30 24.48 -6.45 -11.18
N ILE A 31 24.33 -5.95 -9.95
CA ILE A 31 23.54 -4.75 -9.63
C ILE A 31 24.46 -3.71 -8.99
N THR A 32 24.28 -2.45 -9.37
CA THR A 32 24.98 -1.32 -8.74
C THR A 32 24.26 -0.82 -7.49
N GLU A 33 24.98 -0.23 -6.53
CA GLU A 33 24.36 0.40 -5.35
C GLU A 33 23.32 1.47 -5.73
N SER A 34 23.54 2.21 -6.82
CA SER A 34 22.59 3.19 -7.35
C SER A 34 21.30 2.53 -7.85
N GLU A 35 21.38 1.44 -8.64
CA GLU A 35 20.20 0.71 -9.11
C GLU A 35 19.40 0.12 -7.95
N LEU A 36 20.08 -0.40 -6.93
CA LEU A 36 19.43 -0.88 -5.71
C LEU A 36 18.72 0.26 -4.97
N SER A 37 19.39 1.40 -4.79
CA SER A 37 18.82 2.57 -4.10
C SER A 37 17.58 3.09 -4.82
N ASP A 38 17.66 3.28 -6.14
CA ASP A 38 16.55 3.75 -6.97
C ASP A 38 15.37 2.77 -6.90
N TYR A 39 15.65 1.46 -6.96
CA TYR A 39 14.62 0.44 -6.83
C TYR A 39 13.95 0.43 -5.45
N LEU A 40 14.71 0.60 -4.36
CA LEU A 40 14.14 0.67 -3.01
C LEU A 40 13.27 1.93 -2.84
N PHE A 41 13.72 3.06 -3.39
CA PHE A 41 13.00 4.32 -3.35
C PHE A 41 11.68 4.25 -4.11
N ASP A 42 11.69 3.78 -5.36
CA ASP A 42 10.50 3.64 -6.18
C ASP A 42 9.49 2.65 -5.55
N LYS A 43 9.98 1.56 -4.95
CA LYS A 43 9.13 0.56 -4.27
C LYS A 43 8.48 1.15 -3.03
N GLN A 44 9.22 1.94 -2.25
CA GLN A 44 8.69 2.67 -1.10
C GLN A 44 7.65 3.71 -1.54
N ALA A 45 7.91 4.48 -2.60
CA ALA A 45 6.97 5.46 -3.14
C ALA A 45 5.64 4.82 -3.59
N ILE A 46 5.69 3.61 -4.18
CA ILE A 46 4.48 2.86 -4.53
C ILE A 46 3.72 2.41 -3.26
N LEU A 47 4.41 1.94 -2.22
CA LEU A 47 3.78 1.53 -0.97
C LEU A 47 3.13 2.74 -0.26
N ASP A 48 3.82 3.88 -0.24
CA ASP A 48 3.35 5.10 0.41
C ASP A 48 2.22 5.79 -0.38
N SER A 49 2.03 5.42 -1.65
CA SER A 49 0.94 5.93 -2.48
C SER A 49 -0.47 5.52 -2.00
N GLU A 50 -0.59 4.55 -1.07
CA GLU A 50 -1.87 4.24 -0.39
C GLU A 50 -2.36 5.43 0.46
N GLY A 51 -1.46 6.35 0.81
CA GLY A 51 -1.74 7.50 1.67
C GLY A 51 -1.85 7.11 3.15
N SER A 52 -1.85 8.11 4.02
CA SER A 52 -1.90 7.87 5.46
C SER A 52 -3.23 7.26 5.91
N PRO A 53 -3.26 6.47 7.01
CA PRO A 53 -4.51 5.94 7.57
C PRO A 53 -5.54 7.04 7.84
N ARG A 54 -5.08 8.21 8.30
CA ARG A 54 -5.93 9.38 8.52
C ARG A 54 -6.61 9.84 7.23
N SER A 55 -5.86 9.98 6.13
CA SER A 55 -6.42 10.35 4.83
C SER A 55 -7.43 9.31 4.33
N GLN A 56 -7.09 8.03 4.44
CA GLN A 56 -7.97 6.93 4.03
C GLN A 56 -9.29 6.93 4.81
N TYR A 57 -9.25 7.13 6.13
CA TYR A 57 -10.47 7.20 6.95
C TYR A 57 -11.32 8.42 6.65
N THR A 58 -10.71 9.58 6.39
CA THR A 58 -11.44 10.79 5.97
C THR A 58 -12.17 10.55 4.65
N VAL A 59 -11.48 10.00 3.64
CA VAL A 59 -12.09 9.68 2.35
C VAL A 59 -13.21 8.65 2.51
N ALA A 60 -12.98 7.58 3.28
CA ALA A 60 -14.00 6.56 3.55
C ALA A 60 -15.24 7.17 4.24
N GLY A 61 -15.06 8.02 5.24
CA GLY A 61 -16.15 8.71 5.93
C GLY A 61 -16.97 9.59 4.97
N ILE A 62 -16.31 10.37 4.12
CA ILE A 62 -16.98 11.18 3.10
C ILE A 62 -17.80 10.31 2.14
N LEU A 63 -17.23 9.20 1.66
CA LEU A 63 -17.90 8.27 0.75
C LEU A 63 -19.10 7.57 1.39
N ILE A 64 -19.06 7.30 2.71
CA ILE A 64 -20.17 6.69 3.44
C ILE A 64 -21.31 7.70 3.65
N VAL A 65 -20.98 8.94 3.98
CA VAL A 65 -21.98 9.96 4.34
C VAL A 65 -22.66 10.55 3.11
N LEU A 66 -21.96 10.67 1.98
CA LEU A 66 -22.50 11.32 0.77
C LEU A 66 -23.81 10.67 0.27
N PRO A 67 -23.92 9.33 0.10
CA PRO A 67 -25.17 8.69 -0.31
C PRO A 67 -26.31 8.88 0.70
N VAL A 68 -25.99 8.92 2.00
CA VAL A 68 -26.97 9.16 3.06
C VAL A 68 -27.54 10.57 2.95
N ILE A 69 -26.69 11.58 2.72
CA ILE A 69 -27.11 12.97 2.50
C ILE A 69 -27.99 13.07 1.24
N VAL A 70 -27.55 12.47 0.13
CA VAL A 70 -28.31 12.50 -1.14
C VAL A 70 -29.70 11.91 -0.94
N ILE A 71 -29.82 10.75 -0.28
CA ILE A 71 -31.11 10.12 -0.01
C ILE A 71 -31.97 10.96 0.94
N SER A 72 -31.36 11.60 1.95
CA SER A 72 -32.09 12.45 2.89
C SER A 72 -32.71 13.71 2.26
N ALA A 73 -32.23 14.12 1.08
CA ALA A 73 -32.77 15.26 0.35
C ALA A 73 -34.08 14.96 -0.39
N PHE A 74 -34.48 13.68 -0.49
CA PHE A 74 -35.72 13.26 -1.16
C PHE A 74 -36.81 12.92 -0.14
N SER A 75 -38.07 13.16 -0.51
CA SER A 75 -39.20 12.76 0.35
C SER A 75 -39.33 11.23 0.39
N GLU A 76 -39.63 10.66 1.55
CA GLU A 76 -39.75 9.19 1.74
C GLU A 76 -40.73 8.51 0.76
N LYS A 77 -41.76 9.25 0.33
CA LYS A 77 -42.77 8.82 -0.65
C LYS A 77 -42.25 8.67 -2.08
N ASP A 78 -41.14 9.33 -2.41
CA ASP A 78 -40.53 9.32 -3.74
C ASP A 78 -39.37 8.31 -3.83
N LEU A 79 -39.01 7.67 -2.71
CA LEU A 79 -37.92 6.72 -2.62
C LEU A 79 -38.42 5.28 -2.78
N PRO A 80 -37.78 4.45 -3.63
CA PRO A 80 -38.24 3.09 -3.92
C PRO A 80 -38.20 2.15 -2.69
N TRP A 81 -37.48 2.51 -1.64
CA TRP A 81 -37.34 1.72 -0.41
C TRP A 81 -38.04 2.35 0.81
N GLY A 82 -38.76 3.46 0.65
CA GLY A 82 -39.50 4.13 1.73
C GLY A 82 -38.65 4.33 3.00
N ARG A 83 -39.13 3.85 4.14
CA ARG A 83 -38.45 3.92 5.45
C ARG A 83 -37.09 3.20 5.51
N TRP A 84 -36.81 2.25 4.61
CA TRP A 84 -35.54 1.53 4.57
C TRP A 84 -34.45 2.24 3.76
N SER A 85 -34.81 3.32 3.04
CA SER A 85 -33.90 4.01 2.12
C SER A 85 -32.63 4.53 2.80
N LEU A 86 -32.70 4.95 4.07
CA LEU A 86 -31.53 5.38 4.84
C LEU A 86 -30.56 4.23 5.10
N PHE A 87 -31.06 3.03 5.43
CA PHE A 87 -30.22 1.84 5.62
C PHE A 87 -29.60 1.38 4.29
N VAL A 88 -30.36 1.48 3.20
CA VAL A 88 -29.85 1.20 1.85
C VAL A 88 -28.74 2.20 1.48
N GLY A 89 -28.92 3.49 1.78
CA GLY A 89 -27.90 4.53 1.61
C GLY A 89 -26.62 4.25 2.36
N LEU A 90 -26.75 3.88 3.63
CA LEU A 90 -25.61 3.49 4.46
C LEU A 90 -24.89 2.26 3.88
N GLY A 91 -25.65 1.27 3.43
CA GLY A 91 -25.11 0.07 2.78
C GLY A 91 -24.34 0.40 1.50
N ILE A 92 -24.89 1.27 0.65
CA ILE A 92 -24.23 1.75 -0.56
C ILE A 92 -22.95 2.50 -0.22
N GLY A 93 -22.99 3.40 0.78
CA GLY A 93 -21.81 4.15 1.23
C GLY A 93 -20.69 3.23 1.73
N LEU A 94 -21.02 2.23 2.53
CA LEU A 94 -20.06 1.22 3.00
C LEU A 94 -19.49 0.39 1.86
N ALA A 95 -20.33 -0.06 0.93
CA ALA A 95 -19.91 -0.81 -0.24
C ALA A 95 -18.95 0.02 -1.10
N LEU A 96 -19.26 1.30 -1.33
CA LEU A 96 -18.48 2.21 -2.16
C LEU A 96 -17.11 2.52 -1.52
N ALA A 97 -17.08 2.77 -0.21
CA ALA A 97 -15.82 2.93 0.53
C ALA A 97 -14.96 1.66 0.47
N GLY A 98 -15.58 0.47 0.61
CA GLY A 98 -14.91 -0.82 0.48
C GLY A 98 -14.35 -1.04 -0.94
N CYS A 99 -15.13 -0.77 -1.98
CA CYS A 99 -14.72 -0.87 -3.38
C CYS A 99 -13.52 0.03 -3.68
N VAL A 100 -13.56 1.31 -3.26
CA VAL A 100 -12.43 2.24 -3.46
C VAL A 100 -11.17 1.73 -2.78
N LYS A 101 -11.27 1.27 -1.52
CA LYS A 101 -10.12 0.70 -0.80
C LYS A 101 -9.56 -0.53 -1.50
N TYR A 102 -10.42 -1.40 -2.01
CA TYR A 102 -10.01 -2.58 -2.77
C TYR A 102 -9.29 -2.19 -4.07
N LEU A 103 -9.83 -1.23 -4.82
CA LEU A 103 -9.23 -0.74 -6.06
C LEU A 103 -7.85 -0.12 -5.83
N ILE A 104 -7.66 0.69 -4.79
CA ILE A 104 -6.35 1.27 -4.44
C ILE A 104 -5.34 0.15 -4.17
N LYS A 105 -5.69 -0.84 -3.33
CA LYS A 105 -4.81 -1.98 -3.05
C LYS A 105 -4.48 -2.79 -4.30
N LEU A 106 -5.45 -2.96 -5.20
CA LEU A 106 -5.23 -3.65 -6.47
C LEU A 106 -4.26 -2.88 -7.36
N LEU A 107 -4.42 -1.56 -7.48
CA LEU A 107 -3.52 -0.70 -8.25
C LEU A 107 -2.09 -0.73 -7.71
N ILE A 108 -1.92 -0.70 -6.38
CA ILE A 108 -0.61 -0.84 -5.73
C ILE A 108 0.02 -2.19 -6.08
N ARG A 109 -0.75 -3.29 -5.97
CA ARG A 109 -0.25 -4.63 -6.35
C ARG A 109 0.16 -4.71 -7.82
N ILE A 110 -0.61 -4.11 -8.72
CA ILE A 110 -0.29 -4.07 -10.15
C ILE A 110 0.99 -3.28 -10.39
N ARG A 111 1.15 -2.11 -9.76
CA ARG A 111 2.36 -1.28 -9.87
C ARG A 111 3.59 -2.00 -9.33
N LEU A 112 3.48 -2.62 -8.15
CA LEU A 112 4.55 -3.44 -7.57
C LEU A 112 4.94 -4.59 -8.51
N LYS A 113 3.96 -5.31 -9.07
CA LYS A 113 4.23 -6.42 -10.00
C LYS A 113 4.88 -5.96 -11.31
N ARG A 114 4.56 -4.76 -11.78
CA ARG A 114 5.16 -4.18 -12.99
C ARG A 114 6.62 -3.77 -12.77
N MET A 115 6.94 -3.35 -11.55
CA MET A 115 8.28 -2.91 -11.17
C MET A 115 9.23 -4.06 -10.85
N THR A 116 8.71 -5.25 -10.52
CA THR A 116 9.49 -6.45 -10.16
C THR A 116 10.69 -6.65 -11.08
N ASN A 117 11.89 -6.57 -10.50
CA ASN A 117 13.14 -6.90 -11.15
C ASN A 117 13.74 -8.11 -10.43
N THR A 118 13.74 -9.27 -11.10
CA THR A 118 14.14 -10.55 -10.51
C THR A 118 15.52 -10.49 -9.86
N LYS A 119 16.50 -9.83 -10.49
CA LYS A 119 17.86 -9.71 -9.94
C LYS A 119 17.86 -8.95 -8.60
N ILE A 120 17.19 -7.79 -8.58
CA ILE A 120 17.18 -6.90 -7.41
C ILE A 120 16.33 -7.49 -6.28
N ASP A 121 15.19 -8.11 -6.61
CA ASP A 121 14.37 -8.79 -5.62
C ASP A 121 15.09 -10.01 -5.01
N ASP A 122 15.82 -10.81 -5.81
CA ASP A 122 16.62 -11.95 -5.33
C ASP A 122 17.71 -11.48 -4.36
N TYR A 123 18.42 -10.40 -4.70
CA TYR A 123 19.40 -9.78 -3.81
C TYR A 123 18.76 -9.30 -2.50
N ILE A 124 17.65 -8.56 -2.57
CA ILE A 124 16.92 -8.09 -1.39
C ILE A 124 16.46 -9.27 -0.53
N HIS A 125 16.00 -10.36 -1.14
CA HIS A 125 15.62 -11.59 -0.42
C HIS A 125 16.81 -12.22 0.29
N ALA A 126 17.97 -12.31 -0.36
CA ALA A 126 19.20 -12.82 0.26
C ALA A 126 19.64 -11.96 1.47
N VAL A 127 19.63 -10.63 1.30
CA VAL A 127 19.95 -9.66 2.37
C VAL A 127 18.98 -9.77 3.56
N LEU A 128 17.68 -9.84 3.29
CA LEU A 128 16.67 -9.91 4.35
C LEU A 128 16.75 -11.24 5.11
N ASN A 129 16.98 -12.35 4.42
CA ASN A 129 17.07 -13.69 5.01
C ASN A 129 18.42 -13.99 5.68
N TYR A 130 19.46 -13.20 5.42
CA TYR A 130 20.78 -13.39 6.04
C TYR A 130 20.69 -13.32 7.58
N GLN A 131 20.97 -14.43 8.27
CA GLN A 131 21.12 -14.45 9.71
C GLN A 131 22.62 -14.44 10.03
N SER A 132 23.11 -13.38 10.69
CA SER A 132 24.48 -13.36 11.17
C SER A 132 24.66 -14.51 12.18
N LYS A 133 25.65 -15.37 11.95
CA LYS A 133 26.07 -16.37 12.94
C LYS A 133 26.76 -15.71 14.13
#